data_AF-A0A1V1P693-F1
#
_entry.id   AF-A0A1V1P693-F1
#
_cell.length_a   1.000
_cell.length_b   1.000
_cell.length_c   1.000
_cell.angle_alpha   90.00
_cell.angle_beta   90.00
_cell.angle_gamma   90.00
#
_symmetry.space_group_name_H-M   'P 1'
#
loop_
_entity.id
_entity.type
_entity.pdbx_description
1 polymer ?
#
loop_
_entity_poly.entity_id
_entity_poly.type
_entity_poly.pdbx_seq_one_letter_code
_entity_poly.pdbx_strand_id
1 'polypeptide(L)'
;MKTYPLEISLESPTIAASGEGWNAVIDTDIVFDDLGLPYIPSKRIKGCLKDAAQDIDEMFDLAGIDFKKELDINNTFGQPGLLSGASVYFSNLTIEDYENTRQWLNHLMAMQKYDSIISPEAVLKTFTDLRWQTAIADGVAEKHSLRTARVIRKGVRFLGNIQIETGKKDIDESKILNTLILACSVCRHMGTSRTRGFGEITCRLKSTDGTYFPLPEKLEASCMN
;
A
#
# COMPACT_ATOMS: atom_id res chain seq x y z
N MET A 1 -3.03 20.08 -11.56
CA MET A 1 -2.98 18.79 -10.81
C MET A 1 -3.74 18.97 -9.52
N LYS A 2 -4.63 18.03 -9.18
CA LYS A 2 -5.28 17.94 -7.87
C LYS A 2 -4.61 16.83 -7.05
N THR A 3 -4.40 17.06 -5.77
CA THR A 3 -3.72 16.12 -4.87
C THR A 3 -4.70 15.59 -3.83
N TYR A 4 -4.73 14.28 -3.64
CA TYR A 4 -5.59 13.59 -2.69
C TYR A 4 -4.72 12.76 -1.73
N PRO A 5 -4.80 12.99 -0.41
CA PRO A 5 -4.07 12.18 0.55
C PRO A 5 -4.58 10.74 0.58
N LEU A 6 -3.64 9.79 0.59
CA LEU A 6 -3.89 8.37 0.73
C LEU A 6 -3.31 7.89 2.06
N GLU A 7 -4.12 7.15 2.82
CA GLU A 7 -3.73 6.57 4.10
C GLU A 7 -3.94 5.06 4.07
N ILE A 8 -2.92 4.33 4.54
CA ILE A 8 -2.98 2.89 4.79
C ILE A 8 -2.64 2.62 6.24
N SER A 9 -3.55 1.98 6.97
CA SER A 9 -3.30 1.46 8.32
C SER A 9 -3.15 -0.05 8.27
N LEU A 10 -2.09 -0.59 8.88
CA LEU A 10 -1.88 -2.02 8.96
C LEU A 10 -2.70 -2.64 10.09
N GLU A 11 -3.74 -3.42 9.76
CA GLU A 11 -4.62 -4.05 10.74
C GLU A 11 -4.11 -5.43 11.21
N SER A 12 -3.12 -5.96 10.50
CA SER A 12 -2.37 -7.16 10.88
C SER A 12 -0.89 -6.98 10.53
N PRO A 13 0.02 -7.84 11.04
CA PRO A 13 1.40 -7.84 10.61
C PRO A 13 1.48 -7.99 9.08
N THR A 14 2.31 -7.19 8.41
CA THR A 14 2.28 -7.10 6.94
C THR A 14 3.66 -7.32 6.33
N ILE A 15 3.71 -8.19 5.31
CA ILE A 15 4.92 -8.45 4.52
C ILE A 15 4.83 -7.66 3.22
N ALA A 16 5.24 -6.40 3.29
CA ALA A 16 5.36 -5.54 2.13
C ALA A 16 6.69 -5.85 1.39
N ALA A 17 6.80 -7.08 0.87
CA ALA A 17 8.06 -7.69 0.43
C ALA A 17 8.76 -6.92 -0.70
N SER A 18 10.04 -6.58 -0.53
CA SER A 18 10.86 -5.88 -1.54
C SER A 18 11.07 -6.67 -2.84
N GLY A 19 10.84 -7.99 -2.81
CA GLY A 19 11.21 -8.90 -3.90
C GLY A 19 12.65 -9.43 -3.78
N GLU A 20 13.40 -8.96 -2.78
CA GLU A 20 14.77 -9.34 -2.47
C GLU A 20 14.88 -9.76 -1.00
N GLY A 21 15.74 -10.73 -0.70
CA GLY A 21 16.11 -11.09 0.68
C GLY A 21 17.29 -10.23 1.14
N TRP A 22 17.23 -9.69 2.35
CA TRP A 22 18.37 -8.98 2.95
C TRP A 22 19.23 -9.95 3.75
N ASN A 23 20.52 -10.05 3.41
CA ASN A 23 21.48 -11.00 3.98
C ASN A 23 21.08 -12.48 3.81
N ALA A 24 21.96 -13.40 4.24
CA ALA A 24 21.73 -14.85 4.15
C ALA A 24 20.70 -15.40 5.18
N VAL A 25 20.15 -14.55 6.06
CA VAL A 25 19.33 -14.96 7.21
C VAL A 25 17.84 -14.67 7.02
N ILE A 26 17.49 -13.66 6.21
CA ILE A 26 16.11 -13.25 5.97
C ILE A 26 15.75 -13.59 4.52
N ASP A 27 14.92 -14.62 4.34
CA ASP A 27 14.46 -15.05 3.02
C ASP A 27 13.53 -14.03 2.36
N THR A 28 12.75 -13.28 3.14
CA THR A 28 11.83 -12.26 2.64
C THR A 28 11.89 -11.03 3.52
N ASP A 29 12.41 -9.93 2.97
CA ASP A 29 12.47 -8.65 3.67
C ASP A 29 11.45 -7.64 3.11
N ILE A 30 11.23 -6.57 3.86
CA ILE A 30 10.37 -5.44 3.51
C ILE A 30 11.21 -4.34 2.84
N VAL A 31 10.55 -3.25 2.44
CA VAL A 31 11.22 -2.06 1.91
C VAL A 31 11.36 -1.02 3.02
N PHE A 32 12.57 -0.50 3.19
CA PHE A 32 12.93 0.56 4.14
C PHE A 32 14.00 1.47 3.54
N ASP A 33 14.17 2.66 4.12
CA ASP A 33 15.17 3.64 3.69
C ASP A 33 16.56 3.42 4.32
N ASP A 34 17.49 4.34 4.07
CA ASP A 34 18.85 4.33 4.60
C ASP A 34 18.93 4.46 6.13
N LEU A 35 17.85 4.88 6.79
CA LEU A 35 17.74 5.04 8.24
C LEU A 35 16.92 3.94 8.89
N GLY A 36 16.46 2.93 8.13
CA GLY A 36 15.63 1.84 8.63
C GLY A 36 14.15 2.17 8.76
N LEU A 37 13.68 3.31 8.23
CA LEU A 37 12.26 3.66 8.22
C LEU A 37 11.55 2.87 7.11
N PRO A 38 10.51 2.08 7.42
CA PRO A 38 9.79 1.35 6.40
C PRO A 38 8.99 2.32 5.51
N TYR A 39 8.80 1.94 4.25
CA TYR A 39 7.88 2.63 3.33
C TYR A 39 7.25 1.65 2.35
N ILE A 40 6.11 2.03 1.76
CA ILE A 40 5.43 1.26 0.72
C ILE A 40 5.70 1.92 -0.63
N PRO A 41 6.37 1.23 -1.57
CA PRO A 41 6.59 1.78 -2.91
C PRO A 41 5.27 2.08 -3.65
N SER A 42 5.23 3.19 -4.38
CA SER A 42 4.06 3.64 -5.14
C SER A 42 3.52 2.57 -6.10
N LYS A 43 4.42 1.83 -6.76
CA LYS A 43 4.06 0.73 -7.67
C LYS A 43 3.25 -0.36 -6.99
N ARG A 44 3.53 -0.65 -5.72
CA ARG A 44 2.85 -1.73 -4.99
C ARG A 44 1.42 -1.34 -4.65
N ILE A 45 1.23 -0.14 -4.10
CA ILE A 45 -0.11 0.33 -3.78
C ILE A 45 -0.93 0.56 -5.06
N LYS A 46 -0.30 1.08 -6.12
CA LYS A 46 -0.94 1.23 -7.42
C LYS A 46 -1.42 -0.13 -7.96
N GLY A 47 -0.61 -1.17 -7.82
CA GLY A 47 -1.01 -2.55 -8.16
C GLY A 47 -2.20 -3.04 -7.32
N CYS A 48 -2.12 -2.91 -6.00
CA CYS A 48 -3.21 -3.38 -5.11
C CYS A 48 -4.54 -2.66 -5.39
N LEU A 49 -4.50 -1.34 -5.65
CA LEU A 49 -5.69 -0.57 -5.99
C LEU A 49 -6.21 -0.89 -7.40
N LYS A 50 -5.32 -1.20 -8.34
CA LYS A 50 -5.72 -1.66 -9.67
C LYS A 50 -6.45 -3.00 -9.58
N ASP A 51 -5.87 -3.97 -8.88
CA ASP A 51 -6.49 -5.29 -8.67
C ASP A 51 -7.86 -5.13 -8.02
N ALA A 52 -7.96 -4.34 -6.95
CA ALA A 52 -9.22 -4.01 -6.28
C ALA A 52 -10.26 -3.38 -7.21
N ALA A 53 -9.86 -2.46 -8.09
CA ALA A 53 -10.76 -1.84 -9.05
C ALA A 53 -11.27 -2.84 -10.10
N GLN A 54 -10.41 -3.77 -10.54
CA GLN A 54 -10.79 -4.83 -11.48
C GLN A 54 -11.74 -5.83 -10.83
N ASP A 55 -11.47 -6.24 -9.58
CA ASP A 55 -12.35 -7.11 -8.81
C ASP A 55 -13.76 -6.48 -8.68
N ILE A 56 -13.85 -5.18 -8.39
CA ILE A 56 -15.14 -4.46 -8.33
C ILE A 56 -15.86 -4.46 -9.68
N ASP A 57 -15.14 -4.22 -10.78
CA ASP A 57 -15.71 -4.19 -12.11
C ASP A 57 -16.35 -5.55 -12.48
N GLU A 58 -15.66 -6.64 -12.14
CA GLU A 58 -16.16 -8.01 -12.29
C GLU A 58 -17.35 -8.29 -11.36
N MET A 59 -17.32 -7.81 -10.12
CA MET A 59 -18.44 -7.95 -9.18
C MET A 59 -19.69 -7.21 -9.68
N PHE A 60 -19.54 -6.02 -10.29
CA PHE A 60 -20.67 -5.30 -10.88
C PHE A 60 -21.28 -6.05 -12.07
N ASP A 61 -20.45 -6.67 -12.92
CA ASP A 61 -20.94 -7.52 -14.00
C ASP A 61 -21.77 -8.70 -13.46
N LEU A 62 -21.24 -9.40 -12.47
CA LEU A 62 -21.91 -10.55 -11.86
C LEU A 62 -23.23 -10.16 -11.16
N ALA A 63 -23.28 -8.97 -10.58
CA ALA A 63 -24.47 -8.42 -9.94
C ALA A 63 -25.48 -7.79 -10.92
N GLY A 64 -25.12 -7.61 -12.20
CA GLY A 64 -25.95 -6.93 -13.18
C GLY A 64 -26.10 -5.42 -12.94
N ILE A 65 -25.13 -4.79 -12.26
CA ILE A 65 -25.14 -3.36 -11.93
C ILE A 65 -24.38 -2.58 -13.03
N ASP A 66 -25.07 -1.71 -13.77
CA ASP A 66 -24.43 -0.83 -14.79
C ASP A 66 -23.75 0.39 -14.14
N PHE A 67 -22.65 0.15 -13.41
CA PHE A 67 -21.82 1.21 -12.84
C PHE A 67 -20.53 1.49 -13.65
N LYS A 68 -20.24 0.65 -14.64
CA LYS A 68 -19.00 0.72 -15.45
C LYS A 68 -18.78 2.07 -16.12
N LYS A 69 -19.87 2.73 -16.55
CA LYS A 69 -19.81 4.03 -17.20
C LYS A 69 -19.27 5.14 -16.30
N GLU A 70 -19.31 4.95 -14.98
CA GLU A 70 -18.83 5.89 -13.97
C GLU A 70 -17.39 5.58 -13.52
N LEU A 71 -16.76 4.54 -14.07
CA LEU A 71 -15.39 4.12 -13.77
C LEU A 71 -14.46 4.34 -14.96
N ASP A 72 -13.18 4.56 -14.68
CA ASP A 72 -12.12 4.66 -15.68
C ASP A 72 -10.82 4.05 -15.15
N ILE A 73 -10.80 2.72 -15.09
CA ILE A 73 -9.67 1.93 -14.58
C ILE A 73 -8.40 2.18 -15.41
N ASN A 74 -8.56 2.31 -16.73
CA ASN A 74 -7.46 2.42 -17.67
C ASN A 74 -6.72 3.75 -17.55
N ASN A 75 -7.43 4.88 -17.48
CA ASN A 75 -6.77 6.17 -17.25
C ASN A 75 -6.29 6.32 -15.80
N THR A 76 -6.95 5.68 -14.83
CA THR A 76 -6.54 5.70 -13.41
C THR A 76 -5.22 4.97 -13.17
N PHE A 77 -5.06 3.75 -13.70
CA PHE A 77 -3.89 2.92 -13.42
C PHE A 77 -2.92 2.78 -14.60
N GLY A 78 -3.31 3.25 -15.79
CA GLY A 78 -2.55 3.11 -17.03
C GLY A 78 -2.76 1.76 -17.69
N GLN A 79 -2.65 1.75 -19.02
CA GLN A 79 -2.65 0.53 -19.83
C GLN A 79 -1.22 0.14 -20.25
N PRO A 80 -0.89 -1.16 -20.25
CA PRO A 80 0.35 -1.64 -20.83
C PRO A 80 0.48 -1.22 -22.30
N GLY A 81 1.64 -0.66 -22.68
CA GLY A 81 1.94 -0.33 -24.08
C GLY A 81 1.54 1.07 -24.55
N LEU A 82 0.93 1.91 -23.70
CA LEU A 82 0.71 3.32 -24.04
C LEU A 82 2.01 4.13 -23.93
N LEU A 83 2.29 4.95 -24.96
CA LEU A 83 3.43 5.86 -25.03
C LEU A 83 3.23 7.13 -24.18
N SER A 84 1.98 7.55 -23.95
CA SER A 84 1.67 8.64 -23.05
C SER A 84 1.60 8.14 -21.61
N GLY A 85 2.32 8.81 -20.70
CA GLY A 85 2.30 8.50 -19.26
C GLY A 85 0.89 8.54 -18.68
N ALA A 86 0.65 7.72 -17.65
CA ALA A 86 -0.62 7.71 -16.91
C ALA A 86 -0.93 9.09 -16.32
N SER A 87 -2.20 9.46 -16.29
CA SER A 87 -2.64 10.79 -15.82
C SER A 87 -2.79 10.90 -14.30
N VAL A 88 -2.50 9.80 -13.61
CA VAL A 88 -2.55 9.68 -12.16
C VAL A 88 -1.19 9.23 -11.64
N TYR A 89 -0.65 9.99 -10.71
CA TYR A 89 0.65 9.75 -10.10
C TYR A 89 0.46 9.36 -8.64
N PHE A 90 1.17 8.31 -8.23
CA PHE A 90 1.16 7.79 -6.86
C PHE A 90 2.52 8.07 -6.24
N SER A 91 2.56 8.71 -5.08
CA SER A 91 3.79 8.79 -4.29
C SER A 91 4.07 7.46 -3.60
N ASN A 92 5.31 7.28 -3.13
CA ASN A 92 5.55 6.29 -2.09
C ASN A 92 4.75 6.67 -0.84
N LEU A 93 4.37 5.68 -0.03
CA LEU A 93 3.75 5.93 1.25
C LEU A 93 4.79 5.73 2.34
N THR A 94 5.00 6.75 3.16
CA THR A 94 5.96 6.77 4.26
C THR A 94 5.24 6.73 5.60
N ILE A 95 5.96 6.45 6.68
CA ILE A 95 5.37 6.54 8.03
C ILE A 95 4.89 7.96 8.34
N GLU A 96 4.05 8.09 9.37
CA GLU A 96 3.66 9.39 9.88
C GLU A 96 4.87 10.22 10.31
N ASP A 97 4.80 11.53 10.04
CA ASP A 97 5.84 12.50 10.37
C ASP A 97 7.25 12.12 9.85
N TYR A 98 7.30 11.46 8.67
CA TYR A 98 8.51 10.92 8.08
C TYR A 98 9.65 11.94 7.97
N GLU A 99 9.41 13.14 7.43
CA GLU A 99 10.47 14.12 7.21
C GLU A 99 11.09 14.65 8.50
N ASN A 100 10.27 14.93 9.52
CA ASN A 100 10.75 15.36 10.82
C ASN A 100 11.49 14.22 11.54
N THR A 101 10.94 13.00 11.50
CA THR A 101 11.59 11.79 12.05
C THR A 101 12.96 11.58 11.40
N ARG A 102 13.03 11.67 10.07
CA ARG A 102 14.27 11.55 9.29
C ARG A 102 15.28 12.63 9.65
N GLN A 103 14.87 13.88 9.82
CA GLN A 103 15.76 14.97 10.25
C GLN A 103 16.36 14.69 11.64
N TRP A 104 15.53 14.26 12.60
CA TRP A 104 15.99 13.93 13.95
C TRP A 104 16.93 12.73 13.97
N LEU A 105 16.61 11.66 13.24
CA LEU A 105 17.47 10.48 13.16
C LEU A 105 18.83 10.82 12.56
N ASN A 106 18.86 11.58 11.46
CA ASN A 106 20.12 12.06 10.87
C ASN A 106 20.93 12.88 11.88
N HIS A 107 20.29 13.80 12.59
CA HIS A 107 20.96 14.63 13.60
C HIS A 107 21.55 13.77 14.74
N LEU A 108 20.76 12.85 15.29
CA LEU A 108 21.18 12.00 16.42
C LEU A 108 22.29 11.02 16.02
N MET A 109 22.24 10.46 14.82
CA MET A 109 23.29 9.57 14.30
C MET A 109 24.57 10.35 13.96
N ALA A 110 24.47 11.59 13.45
CA ALA A 110 25.63 12.44 13.18
C ALA A 110 26.38 12.86 14.47
N MET A 111 25.68 12.96 15.59
CA MET A 111 26.30 13.28 16.89
C MET A 111 27.24 12.19 17.43
N GLN A 112 27.11 10.95 16.96
CA GLN A 112 27.89 9.77 17.42
C GLN A 112 27.86 9.53 18.93
N LYS A 113 26.91 10.14 19.63
CA LYS A 113 26.78 10.08 21.10
C LYS A 113 25.94 8.89 21.55
N TYR A 114 25.06 8.40 20.68
CA TYR A 114 24.03 7.42 20.99
C TYR A 114 24.15 6.15 20.14
N ASP A 115 25.32 5.87 19.57
CA ASP A 115 25.53 4.77 18.60
C ASP A 115 25.25 3.38 19.18
N SER A 116 25.29 3.23 20.50
CA SER A 116 24.92 1.99 21.18
C SER A 116 23.41 1.74 21.24
N ILE A 117 22.59 2.76 20.95
CA ILE A 117 21.12 2.74 21.09
C ILE A 117 20.44 3.06 19.75
N ILE A 118 20.99 3.99 18.98
CA ILE A 118 20.41 4.51 17.75
C ILE A 118 21.27 4.07 16.57
N SER A 119 20.69 3.23 15.72
CA SER A 119 21.25 2.80 14.44
C SER A 119 20.11 2.53 13.46
N PRO A 120 20.35 2.48 12.14
CA PRO A 120 19.32 2.12 11.17
C PRO A 120 18.66 0.76 11.48
N GLU A 121 19.44 -0.21 11.96
CA GLU A 121 18.91 -1.51 12.38
C GLU A 121 18.00 -1.40 13.61
N ALA A 122 18.39 -0.60 14.62
CA ALA A 122 17.58 -0.37 15.80
C ALA A 122 16.25 0.30 15.43
N VAL A 123 16.28 1.30 14.55
CA VAL A 123 15.09 1.98 14.02
C VAL A 123 14.18 0.97 13.31
N LEU A 124 14.71 0.18 12.38
CA LEU A 124 13.95 -0.85 11.66
C LEU A 124 13.30 -1.86 12.61
N LYS A 125 14.00 -2.27 13.67
CA LYS A 125 13.48 -3.20 14.69
C LYS A 125 12.32 -2.63 15.50
N THR A 126 12.20 -1.31 15.62
CA THR A 126 11.03 -0.69 16.27
C THR A 126 9.74 -0.95 15.48
N PHE A 127 9.83 -0.95 14.15
CA PHE A 127 8.66 -1.15 13.27
C PHE A 127 8.41 -2.62 12.90
N THR A 128 9.37 -3.52 13.13
CA THR A 128 9.35 -4.87 12.54
C THR A 128 9.53 -5.99 13.55
N ASP A 129 9.07 -7.17 13.15
CA ASP A 129 9.34 -8.47 13.79
C ASP A 129 9.87 -9.46 12.76
N LEU A 130 10.56 -10.50 13.22
CA LEU A 130 10.90 -11.66 12.41
C LEU A 130 9.89 -12.79 12.64
N ARG A 131 9.49 -13.47 11.57
CA ARG A 131 8.59 -14.61 11.58
C ARG A 131 9.28 -15.79 10.92
N TRP A 132 9.34 -16.91 11.64
CA TRP A 132 9.87 -18.17 11.14
C TRP A 132 8.73 -19.10 10.77
N GLN A 133 8.86 -19.76 9.63
CA GLN A 133 7.88 -20.71 9.10
C GLN A 133 8.63 -21.94 8.61
N THR A 134 8.09 -23.13 8.84
CA THR A 134 8.65 -24.39 8.34
C THR A 134 7.52 -25.28 7.83
N ALA A 135 7.76 -26.06 6.79
CA ALA A 135 6.83 -27.10 6.37
C ALA A 135 6.97 -28.31 7.30
N ILE A 136 5.86 -28.97 7.58
CA ILE A 136 5.80 -30.15 8.44
C ILE A 136 5.16 -31.29 7.63
N ALA A 137 5.86 -32.43 7.56
CA ALA A 137 5.37 -33.68 7.01
C ALA A 137 5.55 -34.78 8.06
N ASP A 138 4.52 -35.60 8.28
CA ASP A 138 4.53 -36.69 9.27
C ASP A 138 4.93 -36.25 10.70
N GLY A 139 4.55 -35.02 11.08
CA GLY A 139 4.87 -34.45 12.39
C GLY A 139 6.32 -33.98 12.55
N VAL A 140 7.14 -34.04 11.50
CA VAL A 140 8.54 -33.60 11.49
C VAL A 140 8.75 -32.47 10.49
N ALA A 141 9.66 -31.55 10.80
CA ALA A 141 10.02 -30.47 9.89
C ALA A 141 10.67 -31.04 8.61
N GLU A 142 10.17 -30.61 7.44
CA GLU A 142 10.78 -30.98 6.17
C GLU A 142 12.17 -30.37 6.02
N LYS A 143 13.08 -31.13 5.40
CA LYS A 143 14.45 -30.71 5.18
C LYS A 143 14.48 -29.42 4.33
N HIS A 144 15.25 -28.43 4.78
CA HIS A 144 15.43 -27.13 4.09
C HIS A 144 14.14 -26.31 3.87
N SER A 145 13.09 -26.55 4.68
CA SER A 145 11.81 -25.83 4.57
C SER A 145 11.70 -24.60 5.47
N LEU A 146 12.65 -24.38 6.39
CA LEU A 146 12.66 -23.20 7.25
C LEU A 146 12.82 -21.93 6.40
N ARG A 147 11.93 -20.97 6.62
CA ARG A 147 11.93 -19.65 6.00
C ARG A 147 11.74 -18.59 7.06
N THR A 148 12.46 -17.48 6.92
CA THR A 148 12.37 -16.31 7.79
C THR A 148 11.88 -15.11 7.00
N ALA A 149 10.82 -14.47 7.47
CA ALA A 149 10.29 -13.25 6.87
C ALA A 149 10.31 -12.11 7.90
N ARG A 150 10.75 -10.92 7.47
CA ARG A 150 10.52 -9.70 8.23
C ARG A 150 9.11 -9.19 7.96
N VAL A 151 8.42 -8.82 9.03
CA VAL A 151 7.04 -8.31 8.96
C VAL A 151 6.97 -6.94 9.62
N ILE A 152 6.22 -6.01 9.03
CA ILE A 152 5.88 -4.74 9.68
C ILE A 152 4.81 -5.04 10.74
N ARG A 153 4.95 -4.47 11.93
CA ARG A 153 3.98 -4.63 13.02
C ARG A 153 2.60 -4.08 12.63
N LYS A 154 1.56 -4.67 13.22
CA LYS A 154 0.21 -4.09 13.22
C LYS A 154 0.24 -2.68 13.83
N GLY A 155 -0.60 -1.79 13.32
CA GLY A 155 -0.81 -0.44 13.85
C GLY A 155 0.07 0.64 13.23
N VAL A 156 1.04 0.26 12.39
CA VAL A 156 1.83 1.24 11.62
C VAL A 156 0.94 1.86 10.54
N ARG A 157 0.97 3.18 10.43
CA ARG A 157 0.25 3.94 9.41
C ARG A 157 1.22 4.49 8.37
N PHE A 158 0.79 4.42 7.12
CA PHE A 158 1.52 4.90 5.95
C PHE A 158 0.71 5.95 5.22
N LEU A 159 1.35 7.06 4.88
CA LEU A 159 0.76 8.23 4.25
C LEU A 159 1.44 8.52 2.92
N GLY A 160 0.63 8.85 1.91
CA GLY A 160 1.11 9.27 0.60
C GLY A 160 0.08 10.15 -0.10
N ASN A 161 0.33 10.43 -1.37
CA ASN A 161 -0.49 11.30 -2.19
C ASN A 161 -0.78 10.65 -3.55
N ILE A 162 -2.00 10.85 -4.02
CA ILE A 162 -2.42 10.58 -5.39
C ILE A 162 -2.64 11.91 -6.08
N GLN A 163 -1.98 12.14 -7.21
CA GLN A 163 -2.09 13.36 -7.99
C GLN A 163 -2.77 13.08 -9.32
N ILE A 164 -3.85 13.79 -9.61
CA ILE A 164 -4.61 13.67 -10.86
C ILE A 164 -4.29 14.89 -11.73
N GLU A 165 -3.90 14.66 -12.98
CA GLU A 165 -3.77 15.73 -13.98
C GLU A 165 -5.13 16.32 -14.31
N THR A 166 -5.18 17.64 -14.41
CA THR A 166 -6.43 18.40 -14.59
C THR A 166 -6.46 19.07 -15.97
N GLY A 167 -7.64 19.17 -16.57
CA GLY A 167 -7.84 19.96 -17.79
C GLY A 167 -7.38 19.30 -19.11
N LYS A 168 -7.14 17.98 -19.11
CA LYS A 168 -6.97 17.21 -20.36
C LYS A 168 -8.33 16.79 -20.90
N LYS A 169 -8.58 16.99 -22.20
CA LYS A 169 -9.88 16.69 -22.84
C LYS A 169 -10.27 15.22 -22.77
N ASP A 170 -9.29 14.33 -22.71
CA ASP A 170 -9.50 12.88 -22.78
C ASP A 170 -9.65 12.25 -21.38
N ILE A 171 -9.72 13.08 -20.33
CA ILE A 171 -9.78 12.64 -18.94
C ILE A 171 -11.08 13.11 -18.30
N ASP A 172 -11.85 12.15 -17.79
CA ASP A 172 -12.94 12.43 -16.87
C ASP A 172 -12.45 12.30 -15.42
N GLU A 173 -12.13 13.43 -14.80
CA GLU A 173 -11.65 13.49 -13.41
C GLU A 173 -12.62 12.84 -12.42
N SER A 174 -13.93 12.90 -12.69
CA SER A 174 -14.96 12.33 -11.83
C SER A 174 -14.90 10.80 -11.84
N LYS A 175 -14.71 10.20 -13.02
CA LYS A 175 -14.60 8.74 -13.15
C LYS A 175 -13.31 8.20 -12.53
N ILE A 176 -12.21 8.92 -12.69
CA ILE A 176 -10.94 8.56 -12.04
C ILE A 176 -11.12 8.61 -10.52
N LEU A 177 -11.71 9.70 -10.00
CA LEU A 177 -11.94 9.83 -8.56
C LEU A 177 -12.86 8.73 -8.02
N ASN A 178 -13.97 8.43 -8.70
CA ASN A 178 -14.87 7.32 -8.35
C ASN A 178 -14.11 5.99 -8.31
N THR A 179 -13.29 5.71 -9.33
CA THR A 179 -12.47 4.50 -9.41
C THR A 179 -11.55 4.38 -8.19
N LEU A 180 -10.86 5.47 -7.83
CA LEU A 180 -9.96 5.50 -6.68
C LEU A 180 -10.70 5.33 -5.34
N ILE A 181 -11.85 6.00 -5.15
CA ILE A 181 -12.67 5.88 -3.94
C ILE A 181 -13.11 4.44 -3.73
N LEU A 182 -13.62 3.78 -4.77
CA LEU A 182 -14.08 2.40 -4.68
C LEU A 182 -12.93 1.43 -4.46
N ALA A 183 -11.83 1.57 -5.22
CA ALA A 183 -10.64 0.76 -5.05
C ALA A 183 -10.10 0.83 -3.61
N CYS A 184 -9.99 2.03 -3.02
CA CYS A 184 -9.59 2.19 -1.62
C CYS A 184 -10.60 1.55 -0.66
N SER A 185 -11.89 1.68 -0.97
CA SER A 185 -12.98 1.16 -0.15
C SER A 185 -13.04 -0.37 -0.11
N VAL A 186 -12.53 -1.10 -1.10
CA VAL A 186 -12.51 -2.57 -1.07
C VAL A 186 -11.13 -3.17 -0.87
N CYS A 187 -10.05 -2.40 -1.07
CA CYS A 187 -8.69 -2.86 -0.84
C CYS A 187 -8.50 -3.13 0.66
N ARG A 188 -8.50 -4.42 1.03
CA ARG A 188 -8.40 -4.90 2.42
C ARG A 188 -7.15 -5.71 2.70
N HIS A 189 -6.40 -6.07 1.66
CA HIS A 189 -5.20 -6.88 1.82
C HIS A 189 -4.06 -6.38 0.94
N MET A 190 -2.84 -6.36 1.49
CA MET A 190 -1.61 -6.02 0.79
C MET A 190 -0.48 -6.98 1.17
N GLY A 191 0.50 -7.13 0.28
CA GLY A 191 1.69 -7.94 0.56
C GLY A 191 1.45 -9.43 0.35
N THR A 192 2.29 -10.25 0.96
CA THR A 192 2.30 -11.72 0.80
C THR A 192 1.80 -12.43 2.06
N SER A 193 1.56 -13.75 1.94
CA SER A 193 1.06 -14.60 3.04
C SER A 193 -0.32 -14.19 3.58
N ARG A 194 -1.20 -13.66 2.72
CA ARG A 194 -2.55 -13.20 3.07
C ARG A 194 -3.41 -14.27 3.72
N THR A 195 -3.30 -15.52 3.24
CA THR A 195 -4.03 -16.68 3.79
C THR A 195 -3.51 -17.17 5.14
N ARG A 196 -2.44 -16.55 5.67
CA ARG A 196 -1.82 -16.89 6.96
C ARG A 196 -1.96 -15.78 8.00
N GLY A 197 -2.95 -14.89 7.82
CA GLY A 197 -3.26 -13.81 8.76
C GLY A 197 -2.32 -12.61 8.67
N PHE A 198 -1.64 -12.43 7.54
CA PHE A 198 -0.80 -11.26 7.27
C PHE A 198 -1.47 -10.32 6.26
N GLY A 199 -1.14 -9.03 6.33
CA GLY A 199 -1.43 -8.10 5.26
C GLY A 199 -2.84 -7.51 5.23
N GLU A 200 -3.68 -7.77 6.22
CA GLU A 200 -4.93 -7.02 6.43
C GLU A 200 -4.63 -5.52 6.64
N ILE A 201 -5.32 -4.67 5.88
CA ILE A 201 -5.16 -3.22 5.89
C ILE A 201 -6.50 -2.49 5.83
N THR A 202 -6.49 -1.27 6.33
CA THR A 202 -7.50 -0.24 6.02
C THR A 202 -6.89 0.75 5.03
N CYS A 203 -7.54 0.95 3.89
CA CYS A 203 -7.11 1.92 2.86
C CYS A 203 -8.14 3.04 2.75
N ARG A 204 -7.71 4.30 2.80
CA ARG A 204 -8.61 5.48 2.76
C ARG A 204 -8.05 6.59 1.90
N LEU A 205 -8.91 7.15 1.05
CA LEU A 205 -8.65 8.35 0.27
C LEU A 205 -9.32 9.55 0.94
N LYS A 206 -8.59 10.66 1.08
CA LYS A 206 -9.11 11.91 1.62
C LYS A 206 -9.27 12.96 0.51
N SER A 207 -10.25 13.82 0.67
CA SER A 207 -10.43 15.05 -0.07
C SER A 207 -9.30 16.04 0.24
N THR A 208 -9.19 17.09 -0.58
CA THR A 208 -8.20 18.16 -0.43
C THR A 208 -8.34 18.92 0.90
N ASP A 209 -9.53 18.91 1.49
CA ASP A 209 -9.82 19.51 2.81
C ASP A 209 -9.55 18.55 3.99
N GLY A 210 -9.09 17.33 3.71
CA GLY A 210 -8.78 16.31 4.72
C GLY A 210 -9.97 15.45 5.15
N THR A 211 -11.17 15.70 4.62
CA THR A 211 -12.35 14.86 4.89
C THR A 211 -12.27 13.56 4.08
N TYR A 212 -12.91 12.48 4.56
CA TYR A 212 -13.01 11.25 3.77
C TYR A 212 -14.07 11.43 2.70
N PHE A 213 -13.81 10.91 1.50
CA PHE A 213 -14.85 10.86 0.48
C PHE A 213 -15.99 9.94 0.93
N PRO A 214 -17.25 10.37 0.84
CA PRO A 214 -18.37 9.45 0.95
C PRO A 214 -18.30 8.44 -0.21
N LEU A 215 -18.95 7.29 -0.04
CA LEU A 215 -19.22 6.41 -1.18
C LEU A 215 -19.95 7.22 -2.27
N PRO A 216 -19.68 6.99 -3.56
CA PRO A 216 -20.36 7.75 -4.61
C PRO A 216 -21.88 7.62 -4.45
N GLU A 217 -22.60 8.74 -4.32
CA GLU A 217 -24.06 8.73 -4.11
C GLU A 217 -24.80 7.93 -5.20
N LYS A 218 -24.28 7.98 -6.43
CA LYS A 218 -24.78 7.16 -7.55
C LYS A 218 -24.62 5.66 -7.30
N LEU A 219 -23.54 5.23 -6.66
CA LEU A 219 -23.33 3.83 -6.31
C LEU A 219 -24.34 3.40 -5.25
N GLU A 220 -24.50 4.19 -4.19
CA GLU A 220 -25.50 3.91 -3.15
C GLU A 220 -26.90 3.79 -3.76
N ALA A 221 -27.28 4.72 -4.65
CA ALA A 221 -28.53 4.66 -5.39
C ALA A 221 -28.67 3.41 -6.28
N SER A 222 -27.58 2.98 -6.93
CA SER A 222 -27.59 1.78 -7.80
C SER A 222 -27.69 0.47 -7.02
N CYS A 223 -27.26 0.44 -5.75
CA CYS A 223 -27.35 -0.73 -4.87
C CYS A 223 -28.70 -0.87 -4.17
N MET A 224 -29.56 0.16 -4.22
CA MET A 224 -30.87 0.18 -3.56
C MET A 224 -32.02 -0.31 -4.46
N ASN A 225 -31.76 -0.56 -5.74
CA ASN A 225 -32.74 -1.07 -6.72
C ASN A 225 -32.50 -2.55 -7.02
#